data_AF-A0AA35WYY4-F1
#
_entry.id   AF-A0AA35WYY4-F1
#
_cell.length_a   1.000
_cell.length_b   1.000
_cell.length_c   1.000
_cell.angle_alpha   90.00
_cell.angle_beta   90.00
_cell.angle_gamma   90.00
#
_symmetry.space_group_name_H-M   'P 1'
#
loop_
_entity.id
_entity.type
_entity.pdbx_description
1 polymer ?
#
loop_
_entity_poly.entity_id
_entity_poly.type
_entity_poly.pdbx_seq_one_letter_code
_entity_poly.pdbx_strand_id
1 'polypeptide(L)'
;MTEAFLIKYDAKTLSEANAQDLVSATTEAVVKFELLSTDPQSKIKLTVPSKASQSSDVRFAGSFVLYNFARLANLVRNFEKACNLGKYPSLPDISLVDFSLLTDEEEWSILFRHLLQFPLVVREVTSSVCQSRALRCQFKLKKICQFLTQLSHCVSTYYSRVKILMAPEPHLIPLIHARLLLITAVKRTMYSALQLLAIEPPQQL
;
A
#
# COMPACT_ATOMS: atom_id res chain seq x y z
N MET A 1 -5.33 0.61 -19.56
CA MET A 1 -5.78 0.35 -18.17
C MET A 1 -7.30 0.26 -18.05
N THR A 2 -8.06 1.02 -18.84
CA THR A 2 -9.54 0.99 -18.82
C THR A 2 -10.13 -0.40 -19.10
N GLU A 3 -9.65 -1.11 -20.14
CA GLU A 3 -10.11 -2.49 -20.45
C GLU A 3 -9.77 -3.50 -19.32
N ALA A 4 -8.57 -3.42 -18.73
CA ALA A 4 -8.17 -4.30 -17.62
C ALA A 4 -8.90 -3.99 -16.30
N PHE A 5 -9.30 -2.73 -16.11
CA PHE A 5 -10.13 -2.29 -14.98
C PHE A 5 -11.56 -2.82 -15.13
N LEU A 6 -12.16 -2.70 -16.31
CA LEU A 6 -13.50 -3.21 -16.62
C LEU A 6 -13.61 -4.74 -16.49
N ILE A 7 -12.54 -5.49 -16.80
CA ILE A 7 -12.51 -6.96 -16.64
C ILE A 7 -12.49 -7.38 -15.16
N LYS A 8 -11.99 -6.53 -14.25
CA LYS A 8 -11.82 -6.86 -12.82
C LYS A 8 -12.96 -6.36 -11.93
N TYR A 9 -13.71 -5.34 -12.36
CA TYR A 9 -14.80 -4.73 -11.60
C TYR A 9 -16.14 -4.95 -12.31
N ASP A 10 -16.97 -5.83 -11.75
CA ASP A 10 -18.37 -5.99 -12.14
C ASP A 10 -19.10 -4.64 -11.98
N ALA A 11 -19.86 -4.26 -13.00
CA ALA A 11 -20.33 -2.90 -13.30
C ALA A 11 -21.34 -2.28 -12.30
N LYS A 12 -21.42 -2.77 -11.06
CA LYS A 12 -22.51 -2.50 -10.12
C LYS A 12 -22.29 -1.37 -9.11
N THR A 13 -21.13 -0.72 -9.06
CA THR A 13 -20.83 0.23 -7.95
C THR A 13 -20.25 1.60 -8.30
N LEU A 14 -19.88 1.87 -9.55
CA LEU A 14 -19.32 3.16 -9.97
C LEU A 14 -20.02 3.66 -11.24
N SER A 15 -20.41 4.93 -11.29
CA SER A 15 -20.84 5.55 -12.56
C SER A 15 -19.66 5.54 -13.55
N GLU A 16 -19.95 5.48 -14.84
CA GLU A 16 -18.92 5.46 -15.90
C GLU A 16 -17.95 6.65 -15.81
N ALA A 17 -18.45 7.82 -15.39
CA ALA A 17 -17.64 9.01 -15.13
C ALA A 17 -16.65 8.80 -13.96
N ASN A 18 -17.12 8.25 -12.84
CA ASN A 18 -16.28 7.98 -11.67
C ASN A 18 -15.23 6.89 -11.97
N ALA A 19 -15.56 5.92 -12.83
CA ALA A 19 -14.61 4.88 -13.25
C ALA A 19 -13.49 5.45 -14.12
N GLN A 20 -13.80 6.39 -15.03
CA GLN A 20 -12.81 7.02 -15.88
C GLN A 20 -11.84 7.90 -15.08
N ASP A 21 -12.34 8.66 -14.12
CA ASP A 21 -11.52 9.49 -13.22
C ASP A 21 -10.58 8.64 -12.36
N LEU A 22 -11.09 7.52 -11.82
CA LEU A 22 -10.29 6.59 -11.03
C LEU A 22 -9.19 5.92 -11.86
N VAL A 23 -9.49 5.52 -13.10
CA VAL A 23 -8.50 4.97 -14.04
C VAL A 23 -7.44 6.01 -14.37
N SER A 24 -7.83 7.26 -14.61
CA SER A 24 -6.90 8.36 -14.89
C SER A 24 -5.96 8.63 -13.71
N ALA A 25 -6.51 8.81 -12.50
CA ALA A 25 -5.74 9.06 -11.29
C ALA A 25 -4.79 7.89 -10.96
N THR A 26 -5.27 6.65 -11.10
CA THR A 26 -4.43 5.46 -10.90
C THR A 26 -3.33 5.38 -11.94
N THR A 27 -3.62 5.72 -13.20
CA THR A 27 -2.62 5.73 -14.27
C THR A 27 -1.53 6.75 -14.00
N GLU A 28 -1.90 7.97 -13.62
CA GLU A 28 -0.96 9.02 -13.24
C GLU A 28 -0.07 8.58 -12.08
N ALA A 29 -0.67 8.00 -11.02
CA ALA A 29 0.05 7.49 -9.87
C ALA A 29 1.05 6.39 -10.23
N VAL A 30 0.67 5.44 -11.09
CA VAL A 30 1.57 4.39 -11.58
C VAL A 30 2.72 4.99 -12.38
N VAL A 31 2.45 5.89 -13.32
CA VAL A 31 3.49 6.52 -14.14
C VAL A 31 4.48 7.30 -13.27
N LYS A 32 3.99 8.08 -12.30
CA LYS A 32 4.84 8.77 -11.31
C LYS A 32 5.71 7.77 -10.55
N PHE A 33 5.13 6.69 -10.06
CA PHE A 33 5.86 5.68 -9.31
C PHE A 33 6.98 5.04 -10.14
N GLU A 34 6.70 4.62 -11.38
CA GLU A 34 7.70 4.00 -12.27
C GLU A 34 8.84 4.98 -12.60
N LEU A 35 8.52 6.25 -12.84
CA LEU A 35 9.51 7.29 -13.10
C LEU A 35 10.43 7.50 -11.88
N LEU A 36 9.84 7.62 -10.69
CA LEU A 36 10.56 7.84 -9.43
C LEU A 36 11.34 6.61 -8.94
N SER A 37 10.96 5.42 -9.40
CA SER A 37 11.66 4.16 -9.13
C SER A 37 12.96 4.00 -9.92
N THR A 38 13.18 4.84 -10.93
CA THR A 38 14.35 4.80 -11.80
C THR A 38 15.45 5.73 -11.28
N ASP A 39 16.71 5.42 -11.58
CA ASP A 39 17.81 6.30 -11.17
C ASP A 39 17.75 7.60 -12.02
N PRO A 40 17.83 8.79 -11.41
CA PRO A 40 17.77 10.06 -12.15
C PRO A 40 18.80 10.19 -13.29
N GLN A 41 19.92 9.47 -13.23
CA GLN A 41 20.98 9.49 -14.24
C GLN A 41 20.84 8.36 -15.29
N SER A 42 19.86 7.47 -15.13
CA SER A 42 19.66 6.33 -16.03
C SER A 42 18.66 6.65 -17.15
N LYS A 43 18.88 6.04 -18.32
CA LYS A 43 17.95 6.15 -19.45
C LYS A 43 16.65 5.40 -19.15
N ILE A 44 15.52 6.05 -19.33
CA ILE A 44 14.19 5.46 -19.13
C ILE A 44 13.62 5.05 -20.48
N LYS A 45 13.32 3.76 -20.65
CA LYS A 45 12.65 3.26 -21.86
C LYS A 45 11.14 3.25 -21.63
N LEU A 46 10.45 4.26 -22.16
CA LEU A 46 8.99 4.29 -22.16
C LEU A 46 8.46 3.29 -23.18
N THR A 47 7.88 2.18 -22.69
CA THR A 47 7.25 1.18 -23.55
C THR A 47 5.75 1.22 -23.27
N VAL A 48 4.96 1.65 -24.25
CA VAL A 48 3.50 1.53 -24.19
C VAL A 48 3.15 0.10 -24.58
N PRO A 49 2.51 -0.69 -23.70
CA PRO A 49 2.13 -2.06 -24.04
C PRO A 49 1.18 -2.05 -25.24
N SER A 50 1.59 -2.68 -26.35
CA SER A 50 0.69 -2.92 -27.49
C SER A 50 -0.30 -4.04 -27.14
N LYS A 51 -1.49 -4.04 -27.78
CA LYS A 51 -2.50 -5.11 -27.60
C LYS A 51 -1.95 -6.52 -27.86
N ALA A 52 -0.89 -6.64 -28.67
CA ALA A 52 -0.20 -7.91 -28.95
C ALA A 52 0.76 -8.37 -27.83
N SER A 53 1.05 -7.52 -26.85
CA SER A 53 1.94 -7.79 -25.71
C SER A 53 1.17 -8.02 -24.40
N GLN A 54 -0.13 -8.35 -24.48
CA GLN A 54 -0.97 -8.73 -23.35
C GLN A 54 -0.59 -10.09 -22.72
N SER A 55 0.69 -10.47 -22.78
CA SER A 55 1.24 -11.38 -21.78
C SER A 55 1.02 -10.73 -20.41
N SER A 56 0.52 -11.51 -19.46
CA SER A 56 0.41 -11.23 -18.02
C SER A 56 1.74 -10.83 -17.30
N ASP A 57 2.76 -10.42 -18.04
CA ASP A 57 4.15 -10.30 -17.61
C ASP A 57 4.61 -8.86 -17.33
N VAL A 58 3.94 -7.82 -17.85
CA VAL A 58 4.28 -6.43 -17.48
C VAL A 58 3.52 -6.05 -16.20
N ARG A 59 4.08 -6.41 -15.05
CA ARG A 59 3.59 -5.96 -13.74
C ARG A 59 4.34 -4.71 -13.30
N PHE A 60 3.68 -3.56 -13.41
CA PHE A 60 4.18 -2.30 -12.86
C PHE A 60 4.25 -2.39 -11.33
N ALA A 61 5.40 -2.07 -10.75
CA ALA A 61 5.60 -2.06 -9.30
C ALA A 61 4.64 -1.05 -8.64
N GLY A 62 4.42 0.11 -9.27
CA GLY A 62 3.46 1.10 -8.80
C GLY A 62 2.04 0.55 -8.73
N SER A 63 1.61 -0.21 -9.74
CA SER A 63 0.28 -0.83 -9.75
C SER A 63 0.13 -1.85 -8.61
N PHE A 64 1.17 -2.66 -8.37
CA PHE A 64 1.19 -3.61 -7.25
C PHE A 64 1.12 -2.92 -5.89
N VAL A 65 1.87 -1.85 -5.68
CA VAL A 65 1.86 -1.06 -4.44
C VAL A 65 0.48 -0.44 -4.20
N LEU A 66 -0.09 0.23 -5.21
CA LEU A 66 -1.39 0.87 -5.10
C LEU A 66 -2.51 -0.15 -4.83
N TYR A 67 -2.48 -1.30 -5.50
CA TYR A 67 -3.42 -2.39 -5.24
C TYR A 67 -3.36 -2.87 -3.79
N ASN A 68 -2.16 -3.09 -3.25
CA ASN A 68 -1.99 -3.50 -1.86
C ASN A 68 -2.52 -2.43 -0.89
N PHE A 69 -2.22 -1.16 -1.15
CA PHE A 69 -2.76 -0.05 -0.35
C PHE A 69 -4.29 -0.04 -0.33
N ALA A 70 -4.92 -0.08 -1.51
CA ALA A 70 -6.37 -0.09 -1.64
C ALA A 70 -7.02 -1.29 -0.96
N ARG A 71 -6.39 -2.48 -1.03
CA ARG A 71 -6.86 -3.67 -0.31
C ARG A 71 -6.87 -3.44 1.20
N LEU A 72 -5.83 -2.83 1.77
CA LEU A 72 -5.79 -2.51 3.20
C LEU A 72 -6.80 -1.42 3.57
N ALA A 73 -6.97 -0.40 2.73
CA ALA A 73 -7.98 0.64 2.93
C ALA A 73 -9.40 0.06 2.95
N ASN A 74 -9.69 -0.86 2.02
CA ASN A 74 -10.95 -1.59 1.96
C ASN A 74 -11.16 -2.47 3.21
N LEU A 75 -10.12 -3.16 3.68
CA LEU A 75 -10.20 -3.99 4.89
C LEU A 75 -10.58 -3.16 6.12
N VAL A 76 -9.87 -2.05 6.36
CA VAL A 76 -10.13 -1.16 7.50
C VAL A 76 -11.54 -0.58 7.42
N ARG A 77 -11.95 -0.11 6.23
CA ARG A 77 -13.30 0.43 6.02
C ARG A 77 -14.38 -0.64 6.25
N ASN A 78 -14.15 -1.87 5.82
CA ASN A 78 -15.11 -2.96 6.03
C ASN A 78 -15.26 -3.30 7.51
N PHE A 79 -14.17 -3.25 8.28
CA PHE A 79 -14.23 -3.39 9.73
C PHE A 79 -15.03 -2.25 10.37
N GLU A 80 -14.72 -0.98 10.05
CA GLU A 80 -15.45 0.19 10.56
C GLU A 80 -16.96 0.09 10.28
N LYS A 81 -17.34 -0.29 9.06
CA LYS A 81 -18.74 -0.55 8.70
C LYS A 81 -19.34 -1.66 9.54
N ALA A 82 -18.60 -2.73 9.80
CA ALA A 82 -19.08 -3.85 10.59
C ALA A 82 -19.23 -3.49 12.09
N CYS A 83 -18.38 -2.61 12.64
CA CYS A 83 -18.56 -2.02 13.96
C CYS A 83 -19.84 -1.17 14.03
N ASN A 84 -20.08 -0.33 13.03
CA ASN A 84 -21.29 0.51 12.96
C ASN A 84 -22.58 -0.34 12.87
N LEU A 85 -22.49 -1.55 12.32
CA LEU A 85 -23.58 -2.53 12.25
C LEU A 85 -23.66 -3.44 13.50
N GLY A 86 -22.83 -3.21 14.52
CA GLY A 86 -22.80 -3.99 15.76
C GLY A 86 -22.23 -5.41 15.61
N LYS A 87 -21.57 -5.74 14.49
CA LYS A 87 -20.99 -7.08 14.24
C LYS A 87 -19.65 -7.29 14.94
N TYR A 88 -18.90 -6.22 15.14
CA TYR A 88 -17.64 -6.23 15.89
C TYR A 88 -17.66 -5.12 16.94
N PRO A 89 -16.98 -5.31 18.08
CA PRO A 89 -16.65 -4.20 18.95
C PRO A 89 -15.71 -3.22 18.24
N SER A 90 -15.74 -1.96 18.67
CA SER A 90 -14.78 -0.95 18.20
C SER A 90 -13.35 -1.33 18.61
N LEU A 91 -12.36 -0.84 17.85
CA LEU A 91 -10.96 -1.00 18.23
C LEU A 91 -10.71 -0.39 19.61
N PRO A 92 -10.08 -1.14 20.54
CA PRO A 92 -9.69 -0.60 21.83
C PRO A 92 -8.50 0.35 21.68
N ASP A 93 -8.17 1.05 22.76
CA ASP A 93 -6.91 1.80 22.85
C ASP A 93 -5.71 0.84 22.66
N ILE A 94 -4.65 1.35 22.02
CA ILE A 94 -3.46 0.54 21.70
C ILE A 94 -2.80 -0.06 22.96
N SER A 95 -2.90 0.62 24.11
CA SER A 95 -2.36 0.16 25.39
C SER A 95 -3.09 -1.06 25.97
N LEU A 96 -4.31 -1.34 25.50
CA LEU A 96 -5.15 -2.44 25.98
C LEU A 96 -5.08 -3.67 25.07
N VAL A 97 -4.29 -3.61 24.00
CA VAL A 97 -4.21 -4.68 23.00
C VAL A 97 -3.07 -5.61 23.35
N ASP A 98 -3.40 -6.90 23.41
CA ASP A 98 -2.39 -7.94 23.56
C ASP A 98 -1.74 -8.27 22.21
N PHE A 99 -0.57 -7.70 21.97
CA PHE A 99 0.24 -7.99 20.77
C PHE A 99 1.01 -9.31 20.86
N SER A 100 1.03 -10.00 22.00
CA SER A 100 1.66 -11.34 22.10
C SER A 100 0.92 -12.40 21.27
N LEU A 101 -0.32 -12.11 20.87
CA LEU A 101 -1.13 -12.93 19.97
C LEU A 101 -0.63 -12.93 18.52
N LEU A 102 0.23 -11.97 18.14
CA LEU A 102 0.87 -11.92 16.84
C LEU A 102 2.05 -12.90 16.82
N THR A 103 1.84 -14.05 16.19
CA THR A 103 2.75 -15.20 16.20
C THR A 103 3.25 -15.59 14.81
N ASP A 104 2.72 -15.00 13.74
CA ASP A 104 3.17 -15.29 12.39
C ASP A 104 4.48 -14.55 12.09
N GLU A 105 5.45 -15.24 11.51
CA GLU A 105 6.76 -14.67 11.12
C GLU A 105 6.62 -13.43 10.23
N GLU A 106 5.60 -13.34 9.39
CA GLU A 106 5.37 -12.17 8.55
C GLU A 106 4.84 -10.96 9.36
N GLU A 107 4.14 -11.17 10.48
CA GLU A 107 3.73 -10.08 11.38
C GLU A 107 4.97 -9.38 11.97
N TRP A 108 5.96 -10.19 12.39
CA TRP A 108 7.25 -9.70 12.90
C TRP A 108 8.12 -9.08 11.80
N SER A 109 8.12 -9.67 10.60
CA SER A 109 8.74 -9.12 9.39
C SER A 109 8.26 -7.70 9.11
N ILE A 110 6.93 -7.52 9.06
CA ILE A 110 6.28 -6.24 8.80
C ILE A 110 6.71 -5.21 9.85
N LEU A 111 6.68 -5.58 11.12
CA LEU A 111 7.03 -4.66 12.21
C LEU A 111 8.51 -4.24 12.17
N PHE A 112 9.42 -5.21 12.24
CA PHE A 112 10.85 -4.93 12.44
C PHE A 112 11.58 -4.50 11.18
N ARG A 113 11.22 -5.06 10.01
CA ARG A 113 11.90 -4.78 8.74
C ARG A 113 11.30 -3.59 8.00
N HIS A 114 10.06 -3.22 8.29
CA HIS A 114 9.39 -2.16 7.56
C HIS A 114 8.88 -1.02 8.46
N LEU A 115 7.97 -1.27 9.39
CA LEU A 115 7.35 -0.19 10.18
C LEU A 115 8.39 0.60 10.99
N LEU A 116 9.25 -0.10 11.74
CA LEU A 116 10.29 0.54 12.54
C LEU A 116 11.43 1.13 11.69
N GLN A 117 11.65 0.61 10.48
CA GLN A 117 12.69 1.09 9.57
C GLN A 117 12.25 2.34 8.80
N PHE A 118 10.95 2.58 8.63
CA PHE A 118 10.44 3.68 7.81
C PHE A 118 11.02 5.05 8.19
N PRO A 119 11.07 5.46 9.49
CA PRO A 119 11.69 6.74 9.85
C PRO A 119 13.18 6.84 9.47
N LEU A 120 13.91 5.72 9.53
CA LEU A 120 15.32 5.66 9.15
C LEU A 120 15.49 5.83 7.63
N VAL A 121 14.63 5.17 6.84
CA VAL A 121 14.59 5.32 5.39
C VAL A 121 14.28 6.77 5.00
N VAL A 122 13.30 7.40 5.65
CA VAL A 122 12.96 8.81 5.41
C VAL A 122 14.14 9.71 5.75
N ARG A 123 14.76 9.53 6.92
CA ARG A 123 15.94 10.32 7.33
C ARG A 123 17.09 10.19 6.35
N GLU A 124 17.32 8.99 5.83
CA GLU A 124 18.36 8.77 4.82
C GLU A 124 18.08 9.58 3.55
N VAL A 125 16.84 9.53 3.05
CA VAL A 125 16.43 10.24 1.82
C VAL A 125 16.43 11.76 2.01
N THR A 126 16.13 12.27 3.20
CA THR A 126 16.14 13.72 3.48
C THR A 126 17.52 14.25 3.83
N SER A 127 18.41 13.46 4.44
CA SER A 127 19.76 13.89 4.80
C SER A 127 20.60 14.34 3.59
N SER A 128 20.40 13.70 2.42
CA SER A 128 21.07 14.10 1.17
C SER A 128 20.58 15.43 0.61
N VAL A 129 19.40 15.89 1.03
CA VAL A 129 18.86 17.21 0.67
C VAL A 129 19.48 18.29 1.55
N CYS A 130 19.61 18.03 2.86
CA CYS A 130 20.10 19.02 3.82
C CYS A 130 21.62 19.29 3.75
N GLN A 131 22.42 18.34 3.24
CA GLN A 131 23.88 18.45 3.20
C GLN A 131 24.43 19.10 1.91
N SER A 132 23.60 19.25 0.87
CA SER A 132 24.05 19.83 -0.41
C SER A 132 24.00 21.36 -0.38
N ARG A 133 25.16 21.99 -0.14
CA ARG A 133 25.41 23.41 -0.44
C ARG A 133 25.63 23.66 -1.94
N ALA A 134 25.64 22.60 -2.73
CA ALA A 134 25.86 22.59 -4.18
C ALA A 134 24.56 22.41 -4.95
N LEU A 135 24.48 23.00 -6.15
CA LEU A 135 23.37 23.01 -7.12
C LEU A 135 22.85 21.62 -7.59
N ARG A 136 23.28 20.51 -6.97
CA ARG A 136 22.86 19.14 -7.30
C ARG A 136 22.31 18.47 -6.04
N CYS A 137 21.01 18.61 -5.81
CA CYS A 137 20.28 17.77 -4.86
C CYS A 137 20.05 16.39 -5.49
N GLN A 138 20.66 15.35 -4.94
CA GLN A 138 20.33 13.97 -5.32
C GLN A 138 19.19 13.47 -4.42
N PHE A 139 17.97 13.54 -4.96
CA PHE A 139 16.80 12.96 -4.34
C PHE A 139 16.81 11.45 -4.53
N LYS A 140 17.11 10.70 -3.47
CA LYS A 140 17.11 9.22 -3.49
C LYS A 140 15.69 8.65 -3.36
N LEU A 141 14.70 9.22 -4.05
CA LEU A 141 13.27 8.82 -3.96
C LEU A 141 13.05 7.36 -4.36
N LYS A 142 13.91 6.82 -5.23
CA LYS A 142 13.98 5.39 -5.53
C LYS A 142 14.01 4.50 -4.28
N LYS A 143 14.63 4.95 -3.18
CA LYS A 143 14.63 4.19 -1.91
C LYS A 143 13.24 4.10 -1.28
N ILE A 144 12.42 5.15 -1.38
CA ILE A 144 11.03 5.12 -0.94
C ILE A 144 10.22 4.16 -1.81
N CYS A 145 10.42 4.18 -3.13
CA CYS A 145 9.78 3.22 -4.03
C CYS A 145 10.18 1.77 -3.71
N GLN A 146 11.47 1.51 -3.47
CA GLN A 146 11.96 0.19 -3.07
C GLN A 146 11.34 -0.28 -1.74
N PHE A 147 11.28 0.62 -0.74
CA PHE A 147 10.62 0.36 0.52
C PHE A 147 9.15 -0.02 0.34
N LEU A 148 8.39 0.76 -0.44
CA LEU A 148 6.98 0.50 -0.72
C LEU A 148 6.76 -0.84 -1.44
N THR A 149 7.60 -1.17 -2.42
CA THR A 149 7.53 -2.44 -3.15
C THR A 149 7.80 -3.63 -2.21
N GLN A 150 8.84 -3.56 -1.39
CA GLN A 150 9.18 -4.62 -0.43
C GLN A 150 8.10 -4.80 0.64
N LEU A 151 7.59 -3.70 1.20
CA LEU A 151 6.47 -3.74 2.15
C LEU A 151 5.23 -4.36 1.50
N SER A 152 4.93 -4.00 0.25
CA SER A 152 3.79 -4.57 -0.48
C SER A 152 3.94 -6.07 -0.72
N HIS A 153 5.15 -6.57 -0.95
CA HIS A 153 5.40 -8.01 -1.03
C HIS A 153 5.14 -8.71 0.31
N CYS A 154 5.71 -8.22 1.42
CA CYS A 154 5.45 -8.80 2.75
C CYS A 154 3.96 -8.80 3.09
N VAL A 155 3.27 -7.67 2.87
CA VAL A 155 1.83 -7.56 3.10
C VAL A 155 1.04 -8.53 2.22
N SER A 156 1.42 -8.70 0.95
CA SER A 156 0.74 -9.63 0.05
C SER A 156 0.92 -11.09 0.48
N THR A 157 2.11 -11.47 0.95
CA THR A 157 2.39 -12.80 1.50
C THR A 157 1.62 -13.04 2.79
N TYR A 158 1.61 -12.06 3.69
CA TYR A 158 0.86 -12.13 4.94
C TYR A 158 -0.64 -12.28 4.67
N TYR A 159 -1.21 -11.44 3.80
CA TYR A 159 -2.63 -11.44 3.49
C TYR A 159 -3.11 -12.73 2.80
N SER A 160 -2.26 -13.39 2.00
CA SER A 160 -2.64 -14.65 1.35
C SER A 160 -2.72 -15.83 2.32
N ARG A 161 -2.00 -15.76 3.44
CA ARG A 161 -1.93 -16.83 4.44
C ARG A 161 -2.81 -16.58 5.65
N VAL A 162 -2.92 -15.33 6.09
CA VAL A 162 -3.53 -14.96 7.38
C VAL A 162 -4.84 -14.22 7.18
N LYS A 163 -5.92 -14.78 7.73
CA LYS A 163 -7.22 -14.12 7.79
C LYS A 163 -7.21 -13.06 8.89
N ILE A 164 -7.28 -11.79 8.51
CA ILE A 164 -7.29 -10.66 9.44
C ILE A 164 -8.69 -10.48 10.06
N LEU A 165 -9.73 -10.39 9.23
CA LEU A 165 -11.13 -10.38 9.69
C LEU A 165 -11.68 -11.82 9.65
N MET A 166 -11.97 -12.36 10.83
CA MET A 166 -12.47 -13.73 11.04
C MET A 166 -13.93 -13.70 11.53
N ALA A 167 -14.54 -14.84 11.89
CA ALA A 167 -15.83 -14.78 12.58
C ALA A 167 -15.70 -13.97 13.89
N PRO A 168 -16.70 -13.13 14.25
CA PRO A 168 -16.65 -12.28 15.44
C PRO A 168 -16.91 -13.08 16.73
N GLU A 169 -16.18 -14.19 16.91
CA GLU A 169 -16.25 -15.01 18.10
C GLU A 169 -15.51 -14.33 19.25
N PRO A 170 -16.04 -14.31 20.49
CA PRO A 170 -15.45 -13.56 21.60
C PRO A 170 -13.96 -13.85 21.86
N HIS A 171 -13.54 -15.10 21.67
CA HIS A 171 -12.15 -15.53 21.86
C HIS A 171 -11.20 -15.11 20.71
N LEU A 172 -11.73 -14.77 19.53
CA LEU A 172 -10.95 -14.32 18.37
C LEU A 172 -10.83 -12.80 18.30
N ILE A 173 -11.74 -12.05 18.93
CA ILE A 173 -11.75 -10.58 18.92
C ILE A 173 -10.39 -9.99 19.30
N PRO A 174 -9.69 -10.43 20.37
CA PRO A 174 -8.39 -9.86 20.73
C PRO A 174 -7.35 -9.98 19.61
N LEU A 175 -7.29 -11.15 18.94
CA LEU A 175 -6.38 -11.40 17.83
C LEU A 175 -6.76 -10.55 16.60
N ILE A 176 -8.06 -10.41 16.30
CA ILE A 176 -8.53 -9.55 15.21
C ILE A 176 -8.11 -8.10 15.45
N HIS A 177 -8.25 -7.59 16.68
CA HIS A 177 -7.84 -6.24 17.04
C HIS A 177 -6.33 -6.04 16.89
N ALA A 178 -5.50 -6.97 17.38
CA ALA A 178 -4.05 -6.90 17.24
C ALA A 178 -3.63 -6.84 15.75
N ARG A 179 -4.20 -7.72 14.91
CA ARG A 179 -3.93 -7.74 13.47
C ARG A 179 -4.41 -6.48 12.75
N LEU A 180 -5.58 -5.96 13.12
CA LEU A 180 -6.11 -4.73 12.53
C LEU A 180 -5.27 -3.50 12.88
N LEU A 181 -4.75 -3.42 14.10
CA LEU A 181 -3.86 -2.31 14.48
C LEU A 181 -2.54 -2.39 13.72
N LEU A 182 -1.95 -3.58 13.57
CA LEU A 182 -0.77 -3.78 12.72
C LEU A 182 -1.06 -3.31 11.29
N ILE A 183 -2.16 -3.76 10.69
CA ILE A 183 -2.52 -3.41 9.32
C ILE A 183 -2.88 -1.94 9.15
N THR A 184 -3.48 -1.32 10.17
CA THR A 184 -3.74 0.12 10.18
C THR A 184 -2.44 0.91 10.19
N ALA A 185 -1.44 0.47 10.97
CA ALA A 185 -0.11 1.06 10.98
C ALA A 185 0.61 0.90 9.62
N VAL A 186 0.49 -0.26 8.99
CA VAL A 186 0.99 -0.50 7.61
C VAL A 186 0.32 0.44 6.61
N LYS A 187 -1.01 0.53 6.62
CA LYS A 187 -1.75 1.42 5.72
C LYS A 187 -1.29 2.87 5.88
N ARG A 188 -1.17 3.35 7.12
CA ARG A 188 -0.68 4.71 7.41
C ARG A 188 0.74 4.92 6.92
N THR A 189 1.63 3.95 7.12
CA THR A 189 3.02 4.00 6.66
C THR A 189 3.11 4.06 5.13
N MET A 190 2.34 3.22 4.43
CA MET A 190 2.24 3.25 2.97
C MET A 190 1.70 4.60 2.49
N TYR A 191 0.67 5.14 3.14
CA TYR A 191 0.12 6.45 2.82
C TYR A 191 1.18 7.54 2.95
N SER A 192 1.88 7.62 4.08
CA SER A 192 2.95 8.60 4.30
C SER A 192 4.09 8.47 3.28
N ALA A 193 4.49 7.25 2.93
CA ALA A 193 5.51 7.01 1.91
C ALA A 193 5.05 7.45 0.50
N LEU A 194 3.79 7.24 0.15
CA LEU A 194 3.22 7.70 -1.12
C LEU A 194 3.07 9.23 -1.17
N GLN A 195 2.72 9.87 -0.06
CA GLN A 195 2.73 11.32 0.07
C GLN A 195 4.11 11.93 -0.14
N LEU A 196 5.19 11.29 0.35
CA LEU A 196 6.57 11.71 0.07
C LEU A 196 6.93 11.65 -1.43
N LEU A 197 6.19 10.86 -2.22
CA LEU A 197 6.34 10.76 -3.68
C LEU A 197 5.35 11.67 -4.43
N ALA A 198 4.55 12.49 -3.72
CA ALA A 198 3.46 13.27 -4.29
C ALA A 198 2.46 12.42 -5.10
N ILE A 199 2.16 11.21 -4.58
CA ILE A 199 1.18 10.28 -5.13
C ILE A 199 0.02 10.18 -4.14
N GLU A 200 -1.17 10.59 -4.56
CA GLU A 200 -2.40 10.32 -3.81
C GLU A 200 -2.91 8.92 -4.18
N PRO A 201 -2.90 7.95 -3.24
CA PRO A 201 -3.38 6.63 -3.56
C PRO A 201 -4.91 6.57 -3.60
N PRO A 202 -5.48 5.78 -4.54
CA PRO A 202 -6.90 5.51 -4.52
C PRO A 202 -7.28 4.77 -3.24
N GLN A 203 -8.33 5.25 -2.55
CA GLN A 203 -8.88 4.60 -1.35
C GLN A 203 -9.63 3.29 -1.69
N GLN A 204 -9.91 3.08 -2.98
CA GLN A 204 -10.56 1.91 -3.55
C GLN A 204 -9.93 1.62 -4.91
N LEU A 205 -9.32 0.44 -5.03
CA LEU A 205 -9.07 -0.25 -6.29
C LEU A 205 -9.93 -1.48 -6.22
#